data_AF-A0A420YQQ7-F1
#
_entry.id   AF-A0A420YQQ7-F1
#
_cell.length_a   1.000
_cell.length_b   1.000
_cell.length_c   1.000
_cell.angle_alpha   90.00
_cell.angle_beta   90.00
_cell.angle_gamma   90.00
#
_symmetry.space_group_name_H-M   'P 1'
#
loop_
_entity.id
_entity.type
_entity.pdbx_description
1 polymer ?
#
loop_
_entity_poly.entity_id
_entity_poly.type
_entity_poly.pdbx_seq_one_letter_code
_entity_poly.pdbx_strand_id
1 'polypeptide(L)' 'MSNFKFKLNSSGVREFLQSAPVQTMLENKARAIQQRAGDGYEVSTYVGKTRANASVRANTVKSIKDNKKNNTLLKAVR' A
#
# COMPACT_ATOMS: atom_id res chain seq x y z
N MET A 1 -13.36 -25.99 -29.65
CA MET A 1 -12.41 -24.95 -29.19
C MET A 1 -11.33 -25.63 -28.37
N SER A 2 -10.24 -25.99 -29.03
CA SER A 2 -9.15 -26.83 -28.52
C SER A 2 -8.22 -26.03 -27.59
N ASN A 3 -8.23 -26.38 -26.30
CA ASN A 3 -7.17 -26.18 -25.29
C ASN A 3 -6.22 -24.97 -25.45
N PHE A 4 -6.74 -23.75 -25.60
CA PHE A 4 -5.92 -22.54 -25.53
C PHE A 4 -5.51 -22.27 -24.07
N LYS A 5 -4.20 -22.23 -23.79
CA LYS A 5 -3.66 -21.88 -22.47
C LYS A 5 -2.96 -20.53 -22.54
N PHE A 6 -3.60 -19.50 -22.00
CA PHE A 6 -2.99 -18.20 -21.83
C PHE A 6 -2.01 -18.23 -20.65
N LYS A 7 -0.75 -17.87 -20.88
CA LYS A 7 0.27 -17.75 -19.83
C LYS A 7 0.78 -16.32 -19.80
N LEU A 8 0.64 -15.67 -18.64
CA LEU A 8 1.16 -14.33 -18.42
C LEU A 8 2.70 -14.32 -18.45
N ASN A 9 3.26 -13.25 -18.99
CA ASN A 9 4.69 -12.99 -18.91
C ASN A 9 5.05 -12.55 -17.49
N SER A 10 5.50 -13.50 -16.66
CA SER A 10 5.82 -13.25 -15.25
C SER A 10 6.91 -12.19 -15.05
N SER A 11 7.88 -12.05 -15.96
CA SER A 11 8.92 -11.01 -15.84
C SER A 11 8.33 -9.63 -16.13
N GLY A 12 7.60 -9.48 -17.25
CA GLY A 12 6.96 -8.22 -17.61
C GLY A 12 5.93 -7.75 -16.58
N VAL A 13 5.16 -8.68 -15.99
CA VAL A 13 4.24 -8.36 -14.88
C VAL A 13 5.00 -7.86 -13.65
N ARG A 14 6.15 -8.46 -13.32
CA ARG A 14 6.97 -8.03 -12.18
C ARG A 14 7.56 -6.64 -12.40
N GLU A 15 8.09 -6.37 -13.58
CA GLU A 15 8.59 -5.06 -13.97
C GLU A 15 7.50 -4.00 -13.86
N PHE A 16 6.30 -4.31 -14.38
CA PHE A 16 5.15 -3.44 -14.23
C PHE A 16 4.78 -3.19 -12.75
N LEU A 17 4.75 -4.22 -11.91
CA LEU A 17 4.45 -4.08 -10.48
C LEU A 17 5.50 -3.30 -9.68
N GLN A 18 6.71 -3.12 -10.23
CA GLN A 18 7.78 -2.31 -9.65
C GLN A 18 7.85 -0.90 -10.25
N SER A 19 7.10 -0.64 -11.32
CA SER A 19 7.15 0.62 -12.06
C SER A 19 6.71 1.83 -11.22
N ALA A 20 7.21 3.01 -11.59
CA ALA A 20 6.88 4.26 -10.92
C ALA A 20 5.36 4.57 -10.88
N PRO A 21 4.56 4.34 -11.95
CA PRO A 21 3.11 4.56 -11.89
C PRO A 21 2.42 3.73 -10.81
N VAL A 22 2.83 2.47 -10.60
CA VAL A 22 2.29 1.61 -9.55
C VAL A 22 2.68 2.14 -8.17
N GLN A 23 3.92 2.62 -8.02
CA GLN A 23 4.37 3.23 -6.77
C GLN A 23 3.52 4.47 -6.42
N THR A 24 3.33 5.38 -7.39
CA THR A 24 2.50 6.58 -7.20
C THR A 24 1.05 6.22 -6.86
N MET A 25 0.48 5.22 -7.53
CA MET A 25 -0.87 4.73 -7.23
C MET A 25 -0.97 4.22 -5.78
N LEU A 26 0.00 3.42 -5.34
CA LEU A 26 0.04 2.88 -3.97
C LEU A 26 0.24 3.98 -2.94
N GLU A 27 1.11 4.95 -3.24
CA GLU A 27 1.35 6.12 -2.38
C GLU A 27 0.09 6.96 -2.22
N ASN A 28 -0.64 7.23 -3.30
CA ASN A 28 -1.90 7.97 -3.26
C ASN A 28 -2.94 7.26 -2.38
N LYS A 29 -3.04 5.94 -2.48
CA LYS A 29 -3.91 5.14 -1.60
C LYS A 29 -3.48 5.22 -0.14
N ALA A 30 -2.18 5.13 0.12
CA ALA A 30 -1.65 5.21 1.48
C ALA A 30 -1.85 6.62 2.08
N ARG A 31 -1.67 7.69 1.31
CA ARG A 31 -1.96 9.07 1.71
C ARG A 31 -3.45 9.28 2.00
N ALA A 32 -4.35 8.68 1.21
CA ALA A 32 -5.79 8.74 1.50
C ALA A 32 -6.12 8.06 2.84
N ILE A 33 -5.47 6.94 3.17
CA ILE A 33 -5.63 6.27 4.48
C ILE A 33 -5.06 7.15 5.60
N GLN A 34 -3.88 7.75 5.41
CA GLN A 34 -3.26 8.67 6.36
C GLN A 34 -4.19 9.85 6.67
N GLN A 35 -4.76 10.49 5.65
CA GLN A 35 -5.70 11.60 5.81
C GLN A 35 -6.94 11.22 6.64
N ARG A 36 -7.45 9.99 6.47
CA ARG A 36 -8.57 9.49 7.29
C ARG A 36 -8.15 9.15 8.72
N ALA A 37 -6.92 8.69 8.91
CA ALA A 37 -6.40 8.31 10.22
C ALA A 37 -6.01 9.53 11.07
N GLY A 38 -5.62 10.63 10.43
CA GLY A 38 -5.30 11.90 11.08
C GLY A 38 -3.80 12.09 11.35
N ASP A 39 -3.48 13.00 12.26
CA ASP A 39 -2.10 13.41 12.54
C ASP A 39 -1.27 12.33 13.25
N GLY A 40 0.01 12.27 12.92
CA GLY A 40 0.98 11.36 13.54
C GLY A 40 1.09 9.98 12.87
N TYR A 41 0.31 9.74 11.82
CA TYR A 41 0.48 8.59 10.93
C TYR A 41 1.42 8.96 9.77
N GLU A 42 2.36 8.07 9.47
CA GLU A 42 3.37 8.24 8.43
C GLU A 42 3.15 7.23 7.31
N VAL A 43 3.39 7.67 6.07
CA VAL A 43 3.35 6.84 4.87
C VAL A 43 4.78 6.53 4.44
N SER A 44 5.08 5.26 4.22
CA SER A 44 6.34 4.83 3.62
C SER A 44 6.10 3.97 2.39
N THR A 45 6.86 4.23 1.33
CA THR A 45 6.85 3.46 0.09
C THR A 45 8.16 2.68 -0.03
N TYR A 46 8.07 1.45 -0.53
CA TYR A 46 9.24 0.57 -0.69
C TYR A 46 9.04 -0.35 -1.89
N VAL A 47 10.06 -0.43 -2.75
CA VAL A 47 10.08 -1.39 -3.87
C VAL A 47 10.77 -2.66 -3.40
N GLY A 48 9.96 -3.69 -3.16
CA GLY A 48 10.46 -5.01 -2.79
C GLY A 48 10.93 -5.82 -4.00
N LYS A 49 11.45 -7.02 -3.71
CA LYS A 49 12.01 -7.93 -4.72
C LYS A 49 11.06 -8.18 -5.90
N THR A 50 9.74 -8.21 -5.67
CA THR A 50 8.71 -8.59 -6.67
C THR A 50 7.72 -7.49 -7.02
N ARG A 51 7.56 -6.46 -6.19
CA ARG A 51 6.46 -5.50 -6.27
C ARG A 51 6.76 -4.26 -5.44
N ALA A 52 6.15 -3.14 -5.79
CA ALA A 52 6.05 -1.97 -4.92
C ALA A 52 5.06 -2.20 -3.77
N ASN A 53 5.37 -1.67 -2.60
CA ASN A 53 4.53 -1.66 -1.42
C ASN A 53 4.44 -0.24 -0.88
N ALA A 54 3.28 0.14 -0.35
CA ALA A 54 3.11 1.33 0.47
C ALA A 54 2.52 0.92 1.82
N SER A 55 3.02 1.49 2.90
CA SER A 55 2.56 1.19 4.26
C SER A 55 2.24 2.47 5.02
N VAL A 56 1.22 2.40 5.87
CA VAL A 56 0.84 3.49 6.78
C VAL A 56 1.06 3.01 8.20
N ARG A 57 1.79 3.78 9.00
CA ARG A 57 2.16 3.40 10.38
C ARG A 57 1.93 4.57 11.33
N ALA A 58 1.57 4.26 12.56
CA ALA A 58 1.53 5.25 13.64
C ALA A 58 2.96 5.51 14.12
N ASN A 59 3.46 6.74 13.97
CA ASN A 59 4.83 7.10 14.36
C ASN A 59 4.87 7.80 15.73
N THR A 60 3.86 8.61 16.04
CA THR A 60 3.81 9.35 17.32
C THR A 60 3.17 8.54 18.44
N VAL A 61 3.60 8.76 19.69
CA VAL A 61 2.98 8.14 20.89
C VAL A 61 1.47 8.38 20.94
N LYS A 62 1.01 9.57 20.50
CA LYS A 62 -0.41 9.93 20.39
C LYS A 62 -1.12 9.03 19.37
N SER A 63 -0.59 8.91 18.15
CA SER A 63 -1.17 8.05 17.10
C SER A 63 -1.15 6.56 17.46
N ILE A 64 -0.13 6.08 18.17
CA ILE A 64 -0.05 4.68 18.61
C ILE A 64 -1.15 4.40 19.64
N LYS A 65 -1.34 5.31 20.61
CA LYS A 65 -2.40 5.19 21.62
C LYS A 65 -3.79 5.28 20.99
N ASP A 66 -3.98 6.19 20.06
CA ASP A 66 -5.23 6.34 19.30
C ASP A 66 -5.54 5.05 18.51
N ASN A 67 -4.60 4.57 17.68
CA ASN A 67 -4.79 3.36 16.91
C ASN A 67 -5.12 2.15 17.79
N LYS A 68 -4.44 1.99 18.93
CA LYS A 68 -4.66 0.89 19.87
C LYS A 68 -6.05 0.94 20.53
N LYS A 69 -6.58 2.13 20.79
CA LYS A 69 -7.89 2.30 21.44
C LYS A 69 -9.05 2.25 20.46
N ASN A 70 -8.87 2.86 19.29
CA ASN A 70 -9.95 3.16 18.36
C ASN A 70 -9.93 2.30 17.09
N ASN A 71 -8.88 1.49 16.89
CA ASN A 71 -8.63 0.72 15.67
C ASN A 71 -8.62 1.61 14.42
N THR A 72 -8.03 2.80 14.55
CA THR A 72 -8.11 3.88 13.57
C THR A 72 -7.61 3.47 12.19
N LEU A 73 -6.44 2.80 12.11
CA LEU A 73 -5.93 2.31 10.82
C LEU A 73 -6.84 1.27 10.19
N LEU A 74 -7.33 0.30 10.97
CA LEU A 74 -8.24 -0.74 10.46
C LEU A 74 -9.53 -0.13 9.90
N LYS A 75 -10.06 0.93 10.54
CA LYS A 75 -11.26 1.65 10.08
C LYS A 75 -10.98 2.57 8.89
N ALA A 76 -9.74 3.04 8.72
CA ALA A 76 -9.34 3.91 7.62
C ALA A 76 -9.12 3.15 6.30
N VAL A 77 -8.91 1.81 6.35
CA VAL A 77 -8.88 0.93 5.17
C VAL A 77 -10.32 0.61 4.72
N ARG A 78 -10.92 1.55 4.01
CA ARG A 78 -12.17 1.36 3.25
C ARG A 78 -11.96 1.79 1.81
#